data_AF-I0YRR6-F1
#
_entry.id   AF-I0YRR6-F1
#
_cell.length_a   1.000
_cell.length_b   1.000
_cell.length_c   1.000
_cell.angle_alpha   90.00
_cell.angle_beta   90.00
_cell.angle_gamma   90.00
#
_symmetry.space_group_name_H-M   'P 1'
#
loop_
_entity.id
_entity.type
_entity.pdbx_description
1 polymer ?
#
loop_
_entity_poly.entity_id
_entity_poly.type
_entity_poly.pdbx_seq_one_letter_code
_entity_poly.pdbx_strand_id
1 'polypeptide(L)'
;NGLVAELGGLSSHREALAVDVPVELLRYIDEGGNPDAFTSEIFNRANRSNQLAKGKVEAFGAFREALLKEAGKAFPEETEAFKALARPSA
;
A
#
# COMPACT_ATOMS: atom_id res chain seq x y z
N ASN A 1 6.28 -38.69 30.08
CA ASN A 1 4.91 -38.21 29.83
C ASN A 1 4.65 -36.75 30.22
N GLY A 2 5.56 -36.02 30.89
CA GLY A 2 5.36 -34.59 31.20
C GLY A 2 5.28 -33.68 29.96
N LEU A 3 6.19 -33.84 29.00
CA LEU A 3 6.21 -33.05 27.75
C LEU A 3 4.91 -33.20 26.93
N VAL A 4 4.34 -34.41 26.90
CA VAL A 4 3.08 -34.67 26.18
C VAL A 4 1.91 -33.96 26.87
N ALA A 5 1.92 -33.91 28.21
CA ALA A 5 0.92 -33.15 28.97
C ALA A 5 1.06 -31.63 28.76
N GLU A 6 2.29 -31.12 28.70
CA GLU A 6 2.56 -29.70 28.40
C GLU A 6 2.13 -29.30 26.98
N LEU A 7 2.41 -30.13 25.97
CA LEU A 7 1.93 -29.95 24.60
C LEU A 7 0.38 -29.96 24.51
N GLY A 8 -0.27 -30.82 25.30
CA GLY A 8 -1.73 -30.83 25.45
C GLY A 8 -2.26 -29.53 26.08
N GLY A 9 -1.55 -28.99 27.07
CA GLY A 9 -1.83 -27.69 27.67
C GLY A 9 -1.72 -26.53 26.69
N LEU A 10 -0.68 -26.51 25.85
CA LEU A 10 -0.48 -25.49 24.82
C LEU A 10 -1.64 -25.45 23.81
N SER A 11 -2.13 -26.62 23.40
CA SER A 11 -3.24 -26.76 22.47
C SER A 11 -4.55 -26.18 23.02
N SER A 12 -4.74 -26.26 24.34
CA SER A 12 -5.93 -25.73 25.03
C SER A 12 -5.97 -24.19 25.07
N HIS A 13 -4.81 -23.54 24.92
CA HIS A 13 -4.70 -22.07 24.92
C HIS A 13 -4.73 -21.47 23.52
N ARG A 14 -4.79 -22.31 22.47
CA ARG A 14 -4.82 -21.88 21.07
C ARG A 14 -6.05 -21.00 20.77
N GLU A 15 -7.20 -21.32 21.35
CA GLU A 15 -8.45 -20.57 21.14
C GLU A 15 -8.37 -19.12 21.64
N ALA A 16 -7.52 -18.86 22.64
CA ALA A 16 -7.27 -17.50 23.16
C ALA A 16 -6.33 -16.68 22.24
N LEU A 17 -5.63 -17.33 21.32
CA LEU A 17 -4.63 -16.73 20.41
C LEU A 17 -5.14 -16.72 18.96
N ALA A 18 -6.42 -16.39 18.77
CA ALA A 18 -7.03 -16.24 17.44
C ALA A 18 -6.40 -15.06 16.68
N VAL A 19 -5.22 -15.31 16.08
CA VAL A 19 -4.48 -14.38 15.25
C VAL A 19 -4.34 -15.00 13.87
N ASP A 20 -4.75 -14.26 12.84
CA ASP A 20 -4.53 -14.67 11.46
C ASP A 20 -3.08 -14.40 11.07
N VAL A 21 -2.37 -15.48 10.77
CA VAL A 21 -0.96 -15.42 10.36
C VAL A 21 -0.88 -15.63 8.84
N PRO A 22 -0.24 -14.71 8.10
CA PRO A 22 -0.03 -14.89 6.66
C PRO A 22 0.75 -16.16 6.35
N VAL A 23 0.32 -16.91 5.34
CA VAL A 23 0.99 -18.16 4.92
C VAL A 23 2.41 -17.88 4.42
N GLU A 24 2.65 -16.71 3.82
CA GLU A 24 3.99 -16.31 3.40
C GLU A 24 4.95 -16.14 4.57
N LEU A 25 4.46 -15.66 5.72
CA LEU A 25 5.26 -15.53 6.94
C LEU A 25 5.63 -16.91 7.48
N LEU A 26 4.69 -17.87 7.48
CA LEU A 26 4.96 -19.25 7.90
C LEU A 26 6.05 -19.88 7.03
N ARG A 27 5.94 -19.77 5.70
CA ARG A 27 6.98 -20.28 4.79
C ARG A 27 8.33 -19.60 5.01
N TYR A 28 8.33 -18.29 5.25
CA TYR A 28 9.56 -17.54 5.52
C TYR A 28 10.25 -18.02 6.80
N ILE A 29 9.49 -18.36 7.84
CA ILE A 29 10.00 -18.97 9.08
C ILE A 29 10.53 -20.38 8.81
N ASP A 30 9.81 -21.20 8.03
CA ASP A 30 10.25 -22.56 7.66
C ASP A 30 11.58 -22.57 6.91
N GLU A 31 11.85 -21.53 6.11
CA GLU A 31 13.12 -21.32 5.40
C GLU A 31 14.25 -20.78 6.31
N GLY A 32 13.98 -20.55 7.60
CA GLY A 32 14.93 -20.05 8.59
C GLY A 32 15.01 -18.51 8.67
N GLY A 33 14.06 -17.80 8.07
CA GLY A 33 13.97 -16.35 8.08
C GLY A 33 13.47 -15.77 9.40
N ASN A 34 13.89 -14.53 9.72
CA ASN A 34 13.42 -13.81 10.90
C ASN A 34 12.03 -13.15 10.67
N PRO A 35 10.97 -13.51 11.42
CA PRO A 35 9.63 -12.95 11.24
C PRO A 35 9.56 -11.41 11.34
N ASP A 36 10.43 -10.79 12.13
CA ASP A 36 10.50 -9.31 12.27
C ASP A 36 11.03 -8.65 10.99
N ALA A 37 11.97 -9.31 10.31
CA ALA A 37 12.51 -8.86 9.04
C ALA A 37 11.45 -8.93 7.94
N PHE A 38 10.66 -10.01 7.90
CA PHE A 38 9.53 -10.14 6.98
C PHE A 38 8.53 -9.00 7.18
N THR A 39 8.12 -8.77 8.43
CA THR A 39 7.18 -7.71 8.78
C THR A 39 7.69 -6.34 8.34
N SER A 40 8.96 -6.04 8.64
CA SER A 40 9.61 -4.79 8.24
C SER A 40 9.65 -4.61 6.72
N GLU A 41 9.92 -5.68 5.97
CA GLU A 41 9.92 -5.63 4.50
C GLU A 41 8.53 -5.30 3.94
N ILE A 42 7.47 -5.90 4.48
CA ILE A 42 6.09 -5.63 4.06
C ILE A 42 5.74 -4.16 4.28
N PHE A 43 6.06 -3.59 5.44
CA PHE A 43 5.85 -2.16 5.71
C PHE A 43 6.64 -1.27 4.76
N ASN A 44 7.91 -1.59 4.54
CA ASN A 44 8.77 -0.83 3.62
C ASN A 44 8.24 -0.88 2.18
N ARG A 45 7.76 -2.04 1.74
CA ARG A 45 7.14 -2.23 0.42
C ARG A 45 5.86 -1.40 0.29
N ALA A 46 4.99 -1.43 1.30
CA ALA A 46 3.77 -0.64 1.32
C ALA A 46 4.07 0.87 1.26
N ASN A 47 5.02 1.34 2.07
CA ASN A 47 5.45 2.74 2.07
C ASN A 47 6.00 3.15 0.69
N ARG A 48 6.88 2.34 0.10
CA ARG A 48 7.43 2.60 -1.24
C ARG A 48 6.34 2.68 -2.30
N SER A 49 5.39 1.75 -2.28
CA SER A 49 4.25 1.75 -3.21
C SER A 49 3.41 3.02 -3.07
N ASN A 50 3.13 3.44 -1.83
CA ASN A 50 2.39 4.66 -1.57
C ASN A 50 3.12 5.92 -2.07
N GLN A 51 4.44 6.03 -1.82
CA GLN A 51 5.24 7.15 -2.32
C GLN A 51 5.30 7.18 -3.85
N LEU A 52 5.40 6.01 -4.51
CA LEU A 52 5.35 5.93 -5.97
C LEU A 52 4.00 6.36 -6.53
N ALA A 53 2.91 5.93 -5.91
CA ALA A 53 1.56 6.34 -6.31
C ALA A 53 1.38 7.87 -6.14
N LYS A 54 1.80 8.41 -4.99
CA LYS A 54 1.80 9.85 -4.73
C LYS A 54 2.61 10.61 -5.79
N GLY A 55 3.85 10.21 -6.04
CA GLY A 55 4.71 10.86 -7.03
C GLY A 55 4.13 10.81 -8.44
N LYS A 56 3.46 9.71 -8.83
CA LYS A 56 2.74 9.64 -10.11
C LYS A 56 1.61 10.67 -10.17
N VAL A 57 0.77 10.75 -9.13
CA VAL A 57 -0.34 11.71 -9.08
C VAL A 57 0.18 13.15 -9.14
N GLU A 58 1.23 13.46 -8.39
CA GLU A 58 1.87 14.79 -8.39
C GLU A 58 2.45 15.12 -9.78
N ALA A 59 3.14 14.17 -10.42
CA ALA A 59 3.68 14.36 -11.77
C ALA A 59 2.59 14.61 -12.82
N PHE A 60 1.48 13.85 -12.77
CA PHE A 60 0.33 14.08 -13.65
C PHE A 60 -0.35 15.43 -13.38
N GLY A 61 -0.45 15.84 -12.11
CA GLY A 61 -0.94 17.17 -11.72
C GLY A 61 -0.09 18.28 -12.32
N ALA A 62 1.23 18.22 -12.12
CA ALA A 62 2.16 19.20 -12.67
C ALA A 62 2.15 19.22 -14.21
N PHE A 63 2.07 18.05 -14.86
CA PHE A 63 1.96 17.96 -16.31
C PHE A 63 0.67 18.61 -16.82
N ARG A 64 -0.46 18.34 -16.17
CA ARG A 64 -1.76 18.97 -16.51
C ARG A 64 -1.68 20.49 -16.38
N GLU A 65 -1.09 21.01 -15.32
CA GLU A 65 -0.91 22.45 -15.12
C GLU A 65 -0.03 23.08 -16.21
N ALA A 66 1.10 22.46 -16.52
CA ALA A 66 1.99 22.93 -17.58
C ALA A 66 1.30 22.91 -18.96
N LEU A 67 0.57 21.84 -19.27
CA LEU A 67 -0.17 21.70 -20.51
C LEU A 67 -1.26 22.77 -20.63
N LEU A 68 -2.05 23.00 -19.58
CA LEU A 68 -3.08 24.04 -19.57
C LEU A 68 -2.50 25.45 -19.70
N LYS A 69 -1.31 25.69 -19.14
CA LYS A 69 -0.61 26.96 -19.28
C LYS A 69 -0.20 27.24 -20.72
N GLU A 70 0.40 26.27 -21.41
CA GLU A 70 0.79 26.45 -22.81
C GLU A 70 -0.43 26.44 -23.75
N ALA A 71 -1.43 25.59 -23.50
CA ALA A 71 -2.68 25.59 -24.24
C ALA A 71 -3.41 26.94 -24.11
N GLY A 72 -3.45 27.55 -22.93
CA GLY A 72 -4.08 28.85 -22.72
C GLY A 72 -3.40 30.00 -23.48
N LYS A 73 -2.12 29.88 -23.84
CA LYS A 73 -1.44 30.87 -24.71
C LYS A 73 -1.80 30.70 -26.18
N ALA A 74 -1.98 29.45 -26.63
CA ALA A 74 -2.25 29.14 -28.03
C ALA A 74 -3.76 29.20 -28.37
N PHE A 75 -4.62 28.78 -27.43
CA PHE A 75 -6.06 28.55 -27.59
C PHE A 75 -6.80 29.01 -26.32
N PRO A 76 -6.96 30.32 -26.10
CA PRO A 76 -7.49 30.86 -24.85
C PRO A 76 -8.96 30.52 -24.61
N GLU A 77 -9.83 30.56 -25.64
CA GLU A 77 -11.27 30.29 -25.49
C GLU A 77 -11.55 28.82 -25.20
N GLU A 78 -10.90 27.92 -25.93
CA GLU A 78 -11.05 26.47 -25.78
C GLU A 78 -10.50 26.00 -24.43
N THR A 79 -9.41 26.61 -23.96
CA THR A 79 -8.83 26.29 -22.65
C THR A 79 -9.76 26.69 -21.50
N GLU A 80 -10.40 27.85 -21.57
CA GLU A 80 -11.38 28.28 -20.56
C GLU A 80 -12.64 27.40 -20.57
N ALA A 81 -13.14 27.03 -21.76
CA ALA A 81 -14.24 26.07 -21.89
C ALA A 81 -13.88 24.70 -21.28
N PHE A 82 -12.67 24.20 -21.55
CA PHE A 82 -12.18 22.95 -20.95
C PHE A 82 -12.07 23.03 -19.43
N LYS A 83 -11.55 24.12 -18.86
CA LYS A 83 -11.47 24.33 -17.40
C LYS A 83 -12.86 24.36 -16.75
N ALA A 84 -13.87 24.93 -17.43
CA ALA A 84 -15.24 24.94 -16.94
C ALA A 84 -15.84 23.53 -16.88
N LEU A 85 -15.57 22.69 -17.88
CA LEU A 85 -15.99 21.28 -17.92
C LEU A 85 -15.21 20.38 -16.95
N ALA A 86 -13.91 20.65 -16.75
CA ALA A 86 -13.03 19.83 -15.92
C ALA A 86 -13.21 20.04 -14.41
N ARG A 87 -14.03 21.02 -13.99
CA ARG A 87 -14.46 21.12 -12.59
C ARG A 87 -15.41 19.95 -12.32
N PRO A 88 -15.11 19.05 -11.38
CA PRO A 88 -16.04 17.99 -11.04
C PRO A 88 -17.34 18.64 -10.53
N SER A 89 -18.48 18.14 -11.01
CA SER A 89 -19.77 18.43 -10.35
C SER A 89 -19.63 18.00 -8.90
N ALA A 90 -19.80 18.95 -7.98
CA ALA A 90 -19.71 18.74 -6.55
C ALA A 90 -20.71 17.69 -6.07
#